data_AF-A0A2N7D343-F1
#
_entry.id   AF-A0A2N7D343-F1
#
_cell.length_a   1.000
_cell.length_b   1.000
_cell.length_c   1.000
_cell.angle_alpha   90.00
_cell.angle_beta   90.00
_cell.angle_gamma   90.00
#
_symmetry.space_group_name_H-M   'P 1'
#
loop_
_entity.id
_entity.type
_entity.pdbx_description
1 polymer ?
#
loop_
_entity_poly.entity_id
_entity_poly.type
_entity_poly.pdbx_seq_one_letter_code
_entity_poly.pdbx_strand_id
1 'polypeptide(L)'
;MIQQVIGIDSWEDMHSLAIKQFQIPLFVNRFSLLLSNLNKESILPSLNQNPDKTSRTKSALNDMFSDIYLSHDTLVTSDFLIDLSRVTVRNDQHVVVLLDQNELTSKELELIITHSFSLFIQITVIIVNSDDSYIRNILFPFISSPTYYIGNITHLQDDIYSKMISYRAGNISLGNKVFKLNQSNSDYIQNEFLPTFIEESAASSSFVAAHNFHSFSFSQNVADELDRSQEAVVVFNCRGFHDISRVSKHVFSFKQKYGRNLKIIVKESVPCIRYNDFHMLLSAGAQAIVEHDRTDSILFDQIRLASHTTMDEGTLSFDSLSKYFQSPLSMSGIQSFDTFSRTTLDVVEAIKDSQLEFALVELIPFSSVLMDEVISYCQLKRKGDIAATHDGKFFIFFSSLRLYEVSQALTNVFSLSVNDLFIEINTFVEPDKITHRLAPLSTTSSSRSSNDSPTPEPLSEPKTKTAKKVTWDSL
;
A
#
# COMPACT_ATOMS: atom_id res chain seq x y z
N MET A 1 4.10 -13.53 22.71
CA MET A 1 2.81 -12.85 22.92
C MET A 1 2.15 -12.77 21.57
N ILE A 2 0.94 -13.30 21.44
CA ILE A 2 0.20 -13.37 20.18
C ILE A 2 -1.22 -12.95 20.50
N GLN A 3 -1.71 -11.91 19.81
CA GLN A 3 -3.09 -11.45 19.90
C GLN A 3 -3.74 -11.63 18.54
N GLN A 4 -4.88 -12.32 18.48
CA GLN A 4 -5.58 -12.57 17.23
C GLN A 4 -7.04 -12.17 17.37
N VAL A 5 -7.59 -11.59 16.31
CA VAL A 5 -9.02 -11.25 16.21
C VAL A 5 -9.55 -11.82 14.91
N ILE A 6 -10.63 -12.57 15.00
CA ILE A 6 -11.35 -13.09 13.85
C ILE A 6 -12.81 -12.67 13.95
N GLY A 7 -13.25 -11.91 12.95
CA GLY A 7 -14.67 -11.77 12.62
C GLY A 7 -15.16 -13.00 11.92
N ILE A 8 -16.40 -13.37 12.20
CA ILE A 8 -17.12 -14.38 11.45
C ILE A 8 -18.50 -13.81 11.15
N ASP A 9 -18.88 -13.80 9.87
CA ASP A 9 -20.13 -13.17 9.44
C ASP A 9 -21.38 -13.88 10.02
N SER A 10 -21.30 -15.20 10.27
CA SER A 10 -22.42 -15.97 10.77
C SER A 10 -22.02 -17.16 11.65
N TRP A 11 -22.97 -17.67 12.43
CA TRP A 11 -22.82 -18.92 13.17
C TRP A 11 -22.64 -20.15 12.26
N GLU A 12 -23.15 -20.11 11.02
CA GLU A 12 -22.96 -21.20 10.05
C GLU A 12 -21.51 -21.28 9.55
N ASP A 13 -20.83 -20.14 9.46
CA ASP A 13 -19.42 -20.07 9.09
C ASP A 13 -18.53 -20.56 10.22
N MET A 14 -18.85 -20.18 11.46
CA MET A 14 -18.20 -20.71 12.67
C MET A 14 -18.31 -22.23 12.74
N HIS A 15 -19.49 -22.76 12.44
CA HIS A 15 -19.74 -24.20 12.36
C HIS A 15 -18.88 -24.89 11.30
N SER A 16 -18.87 -24.31 10.11
CA SER A 16 -18.09 -24.84 8.98
C SER A 16 -16.60 -24.85 9.29
N LEU A 17 -16.08 -23.82 9.96
CA LEU A 17 -14.71 -23.75 10.45
C LEU A 17 -14.41 -24.85 11.46
N ALA A 18 -15.30 -25.05 12.44
CA ALA A 18 -15.11 -26.04 13.48
C ALA A 18 -15.06 -27.47 12.92
N ILE A 19 -16.01 -27.81 12.03
CA ILE A 19 -16.10 -29.17 11.46
C ILE A 19 -14.99 -29.46 10.46
N LYS A 20 -14.71 -28.51 9.55
CA LYS A 20 -13.75 -28.75 8.45
C LYS A 20 -12.30 -28.53 8.86
N GLN A 21 -12.06 -28.01 10.09
CA GLN A 21 -10.72 -27.76 10.65
C GLN A 21 -9.81 -27.00 9.68
N PHE A 22 -10.32 -25.92 9.08
CA PHE A 22 -9.55 -25.19 8.09
C PHE A 22 -8.26 -24.63 8.67
N GLN A 23 -7.17 -24.74 7.90
CA GLN A 23 -5.97 -23.96 8.17
C GLN A 23 -6.19 -22.54 7.64
N ILE A 24 -6.33 -21.59 8.56
CA ILE A 24 -6.38 -20.17 8.22
C ILE A 24 -4.92 -19.70 8.04
N PRO A 25 -4.52 -19.19 6.85
CA PRO A 25 -3.16 -18.71 6.64
C PRO A 25 -2.80 -17.58 7.60
N LEU A 26 -1.56 -17.57 8.09
CA LEU A 26 -1.00 -16.57 9.03
C LEU A 26 -1.63 -16.56 10.43
N PHE A 27 -2.69 -17.35 10.63
CA PHE A 27 -3.34 -17.54 11.92
C PHE A 27 -2.67 -18.67 12.70
N VAL A 28 -2.69 -18.57 14.03
CA VAL A 28 -2.10 -19.58 14.91
C VAL A 28 -3.23 -20.48 15.36
N ASN A 29 -3.29 -21.66 14.73
CA ASN A 29 -4.33 -22.64 15.00
C ASN A 29 -4.02 -23.42 16.30
N ARG A 30 -4.07 -22.73 17.45
CA ARG A 30 -3.93 -23.30 18.78
C ARG A 30 -5.14 -22.95 19.61
N PHE A 31 -5.87 -23.98 20.03
CA PHE A 31 -7.13 -23.86 20.72
C PHE A 31 -7.04 -24.66 22.01
N SER A 32 -6.51 -24.04 23.07
CA SER A 32 -6.37 -24.74 24.36
C SER A 32 -7.63 -24.56 25.19
N LEU A 33 -8.02 -23.30 25.41
CA LEU A 33 -9.05 -22.94 26.35
C LEU A 33 -10.11 -22.06 25.68
N LEU A 34 -11.38 -22.46 25.71
CA LEU A 34 -12.50 -21.64 25.22
C LEU A 34 -13.24 -20.97 26.38
N LEU A 35 -13.45 -19.65 26.28
CA LEU A 35 -14.22 -18.82 27.19
C LEU A 35 -15.32 -18.09 26.41
N SER A 36 -16.53 -17.99 26.95
CA SER A 36 -17.61 -17.18 26.35
C SER A 36 -18.58 -16.67 27.41
N ASN A 37 -19.17 -15.50 27.18
CA ASN A 37 -20.28 -14.98 27.99
C ASN A 37 -21.61 -15.66 27.65
N LEU A 38 -21.67 -16.37 26.52
CA LEU A 38 -22.85 -17.08 26.07
C LEU A 38 -23.05 -18.37 26.86
N ASN A 39 -24.31 -18.74 27.08
CA ASN A 39 -24.61 -20.06 27.62
C ASN A 39 -24.42 -21.15 26.56
N LYS A 40 -24.39 -22.40 27.04
CA LYS A 40 -24.27 -23.58 26.17
C LYS A 40 -25.39 -23.68 25.15
N GLU A 41 -26.61 -23.25 25.49
CA GLU A 41 -27.74 -23.31 24.59
C GLU A 41 -27.66 -22.27 23.47
N SER A 42 -27.01 -21.12 23.69
CA SER A 42 -26.83 -19.96 22.78
C SER A 42 -25.71 -20.15 21.75
N ILE A 43 -24.72 -20.99 22.04
CA ILE A 43 -23.66 -21.35 21.08
C ILE A 43 -24.15 -22.39 20.06
N LEU A 44 -25.22 -23.12 20.39
CA LEU A 44 -25.74 -24.26 19.63
C LEU A 44 -27.14 -24.11 18.99
N PRO A 45 -27.96 -23.04 19.18
CA PRO A 45 -29.37 -23.08 18.84
C PRO A 45 -29.66 -22.54 17.43
N SER A 46 -28.76 -21.76 16.82
CA SER A 46 -28.84 -21.40 15.40
C SER A 46 -28.75 -22.64 14.49
N LEU A 47 -28.38 -23.80 15.05
CA LEU A 47 -28.33 -25.11 14.40
C LEU A 47 -29.50 -26.05 14.77
N ASN A 48 -30.42 -25.62 15.63
CA ASN A 48 -31.53 -26.46 16.15
C ASN A 48 -32.52 -26.95 15.07
N GLN A 49 -32.37 -26.52 13.82
CA GLN A 49 -33.16 -27.04 12.70
C GLN A 49 -32.62 -28.39 12.18
N ASN A 50 -31.41 -28.83 12.57
CA ASN A 50 -30.86 -30.11 12.15
C ASN A 50 -30.02 -30.80 13.27
N PRO A 51 -30.59 -31.80 13.98
CA PRO A 51 -29.95 -32.43 15.13
C PRO A 51 -28.60 -33.11 14.80
N ASP A 52 -28.42 -33.59 13.57
CA ASP A 52 -27.16 -34.20 13.11
C ASP A 52 -26.05 -33.14 12.97
N LYS A 53 -26.38 -31.95 12.46
CA LYS A 53 -25.42 -30.83 12.37
C LYS A 53 -24.97 -30.41 13.77
N THR A 54 -25.89 -30.27 14.73
CA THR A 54 -25.60 -29.87 16.12
C THR A 54 -24.70 -30.87 16.85
N SER A 55 -24.94 -32.18 16.66
CA SER A 55 -24.09 -33.22 17.27
C SER A 55 -22.66 -33.19 16.72
N ARG A 56 -22.50 -32.96 15.41
CA ARG A 56 -21.18 -32.86 14.77
C ARG A 56 -20.40 -31.63 15.24
N THR A 57 -21.04 -30.49 15.42
CA THR A 57 -20.39 -29.28 15.97
C THR A 57 -19.93 -29.49 17.39
N LYS A 58 -20.76 -30.10 18.23
CA LYS A 58 -20.42 -30.39 19.63
C LYS A 58 -19.18 -31.28 19.69
N SER A 59 -19.13 -32.31 18.86
CA SER A 59 -17.92 -33.15 18.72
C SER A 59 -16.73 -32.32 18.28
N ALA A 60 -16.87 -31.56 17.19
CA ALA A 60 -15.78 -30.75 16.65
C ALA A 60 -15.22 -29.73 17.66
N LEU A 61 -16.07 -29.04 18.41
CA LEU A 61 -15.62 -28.11 19.46
C LEU A 61 -14.90 -28.83 20.59
N ASN A 62 -15.41 -29.99 21.04
CA ASN A 62 -14.72 -30.80 22.04
C ASN A 62 -13.39 -31.39 21.53
N ASP A 63 -13.29 -31.63 20.22
CA ASP A 63 -12.05 -32.10 19.58
C ASP A 63 -11.05 -30.93 19.40
N MET A 64 -11.54 -29.71 19.23
CA MET A 64 -10.72 -28.51 19.04
C MET A 64 -10.14 -27.96 20.34
N PHE A 65 -10.87 -28.02 21.46
CA PHE A 65 -10.49 -27.39 22.73
C PHE A 65 -10.22 -28.43 23.82
N SER A 66 -9.11 -28.28 24.55
CA SER A 66 -8.85 -29.16 25.71
C SER A 66 -9.76 -28.82 26.88
N ASP A 67 -10.11 -27.54 27.04
CA ASP A 67 -10.93 -27.03 28.13
C ASP A 67 -11.95 -26.01 27.60
N ILE A 68 -13.19 -26.11 28.06
CA ILE A 68 -14.29 -25.22 27.65
C ILE A 68 -15.01 -24.71 28.90
N TYR A 69 -15.04 -23.39 29.11
CA TYR A 69 -15.78 -22.74 30.19
C TYR A 69 -16.92 -21.92 29.60
N LEU A 70 -18.13 -22.41 29.82
CA LEU A 70 -19.37 -21.76 29.45
C LEU A 70 -20.21 -21.55 30.69
N SER A 71 -20.91 -20.43 30.73
CA SER A 71 -21.88 -20.18 31.80
C SER A 71 -23.15 -21.03 31.59
N HIS A 72 -23.87 -21.28 32.69
CA HIS A 72 -25.18 -21.92 32.65
C HIS A 72 -26.21 -20.99 32.00
N ASP A 73 -26.15 -19.69 32.33
CA ASP A 73 -26.98 -18.63 31.77
C ASP A 73 -26.10 -17.60 31.06
N THR A 74 -26.63 -16.87 30.07
CA THR A 74 -25.86 -15.81 29.41
C THR A 74 -25.47 -14.75 30.45
N LEU A 75 -24.17 -14.50 30.58
CA LEU A 75 -23.65 -13.58 31.58
C LEU A 75 -23.79 -12.14 31.11
N VAL A 76 -24.18 -11.27 32.03
CA VAL A 76 -24.04 -9.83 31.85
C VAL A 76 -22.55 -9.48 31.82
N THR A 77 -22.18 -8.47 31.04
CA THR A 77 -20.79 -8.04 30.83
C THR A 77 -19.99 -7.91 32.11
N SER A 78 -20.55 -7.34 33.18
CA SER A 78 -19.86 -7.19 34.47
C SER A 78 -19.44 -8.51 35.09
N ASP A 79 -20.33 -9.50 35.05
CA ASP A 79 -20.10 -10.82 35.65
C ASP A 79 -19.07 -11.59 34.84
N PHE A 80 -19.17 -11.49 33.51
CA PHE A 80 -18.20 -12.12 32.62
C PHE A 80 -16.77 -11.58 32.84
N LEU A 81 -16.59 -10.27 33.03
CA LEU A 81 -15.26 -9.70 33.32
C LEU A 81 -14.70 -10.18 34.65
N ILE A 82 -15.55 -10.29 35.67
CA ILE A 82 -15.15 -10.83 36.98
C ILE A 82 -14.68 -12.27 36.79
N ASP A 83 -15.40 -13.08 36.02
CA ASP A 83 -15.01 -14.45 35.77
C ASP A 83 -13.74 -14.55 34.92
N LEU A 84 -13.57 -13.74 33.87
CA LEU A 84 -12.32 -13.65 33.12
C LEU A 84 -11.11 -13.40 34.02
N SER A 85 -11.24 -12.50 35.00
CA SER A 85 -10.17 -12.16 35.94
C SER A 85 -9.79 -13.32 36.89
N ARG A 86 -10.66 -14.32 37.04
CA ARG A 86 -10.44 -15.50 37.88
C ARG A 86 -9.83 -16.68 37.13
N VAL A 87 -9.84 -16.63 35.79
CA VAL A 87 -9.30 -17.72 34.97
C VAL A 87 -7.78 -17.76 35.10
N THR A 88 -7.26 -18.84 35.68
CA THR A 88 -5.81 -19.10 35.73
C THR A 88 -5.35 -19.85 34.50
N VAL A 89 -4.47 -19.24 33.70
CA VAL A 89 -4.00 -19.80 32.43
C VAL A 89 -2.50 -20.08 32.52
N ARG A 90 -2.06 -21.24 32.01
CA ARG A 90 -0.63 -21.58 31.90
C ARG A 90 0.02 -20.77 30.76
N ASN A 91 1.31 -20.48 30.88
CA ASN A 91 2.04 -19.67 29.87
C ASN A 91 2.05 -20.25 28.45
N ASP A 92 1.80 -21.55 28.31
CA ASP A 92 1.74 -22.29 27.05
C ASP A 92 0.32 -22.47 26.49
N GLN A 93 -0.72 -22.12 27.26
CA GLN A 93 -2.11 -22.24 26.82
C GLN A 93 -2.53 -21.05 25.97
N HIS A 94 -3.16 -21.36 24.83
CA HIS A 94 -3.78 -20.36 23.96
C HIS A 94 -5.26 -20.23 24.31
N VAL A 95 -5.65 -19.03 24.74
CA VAL A 95 -7.01 -18.71 25.16
C VAL A 95 -7.83 -18.25 23.97
N VAL A 96 -9.05 -18.75 23.85
CA VAL A 96 -10.03 -18.28 22.88
C VAL A 96 -11.20 -17.67 23.62
N VAL A 97 -11.52 -16.42 23.31
CA VAL A 97 -12.70 -15.74 23.81
C VAL A 97 -13.69 -15.64 22.66
N LEU A 98 -14.84 -16.29 22.79
CA LEU A 98 -15.92 -16.30 21.80
C LEU A 98 -17.03 -15.33 22.22
N LEU A 99 -17.37 -14.40 21.34
CA LEU A 99 -18.37 -13.35 21.54
C LEU A 99 -19.35 -13.33 20.37
N ASP A 100 -20.59 -12.91 20.63
CA ASP A 100 -21.60 -12.66 19.60
C ASP A 100 -21.95 -11.17 19.59
N GLN A 101 -21.78 -10.53 18.44
CA GLN A 101 -22.09 -9.11 18.27
C GLN A 101 -23.59 -8.79 18.40
N ASN A 102 -24.48 -9.75 18.19
CA ASN A 102 -25.92 -9.52 18.35
C ASN A 102 -26.36 -9.47 19.82
N GLU A 103 -25.59 -10.09 20.72
CA GLU A 103 -25.90 -10.19 22.16
C GLU A 103 -25.24 -9.09 22.99
N LEU A 104 -24.28 -8.35 22.40
CA LEU A 104 -23.45 -7.38 23.10
C LEU A 104 -23.48 -6.03 22.39
N THR A 105 -23.55 -4.95 23.17
CA THR A 105 -23.35 -3.61 22.60
C THR A 105 -21.87 -3.41 22.21
N SER A 106 -21.60 -2.48 21.30
CA SER A 106 -20.22 -2.18 20.87
C SER A 106 -19.29 -1.80 22.04
N LYS A 107 -19.83 -1.11 23.06
CA LYS A 107 -19.08 -0.74 24.27
C LYS A 107 -18.74 -1.94 25.15
N GLU A 108 -19.65 -2.91 25.24
CA GLU A 108 -19.41 -4.12 26.01
C GLU A 108 -18.37 -5.01 25.33
N LEU A 109 -18.47 -5.18 24.01
CA LEU A 109 -17.46 -5.86 23.20
C LEU A 109 -16.08 -5.22 23.38
N GLU A 110 -15.98 -3.89 23.23
CA GLU A 110 -14.73 -3.15 23.45
C GLU A 110 -14.14 -3.46 24.83
N LEU A 111 -14.95 -3.34 25.88
CA LEU A 111 -14.51 -3.50 27.26
C LEU A 111 -14.06 -4.95 27.54
N ILE A 112 -14.81 -5.96 27.06
CA ILE A 112 -14.44 -7.37 27.18
C ILE A 112 -13.12 -7.65 26.45
N ILE A 113 -12.94 -7.13 25.24
CA ILE A 113 -11.76 -7.41 24.41
C ILE A 113 -10.51 -6.75 25.01
N THR A 114 -10.60 -5.48 25.38
CA THR A 114 -9.48 -4.76 26.02
C THR A 114 -9.10 -5.44 27.33
N HIS A 115 -10.07 -5.85 28.14
CA HIS A 115 -9.80 -6.56 29.38
C HIS A 115 -9.13 -7.92 29.10
N SER A 116 -9.63 -8.69 28.13
CA SER A 116 -9.07 -9.99 27.75
C SER A 116 -7.63 -9.87 27.25
N PHE A 117 -7.33 -8.87 26.43
CA PHE A 117 -5.96 -8.58 25.97
C PHE A 117 -5.00 -8.16 27.08
N SER A 118 -5.51 -7.59 28.17
CA SER A 118 -4.70 -7.26 29.35
C SER A 118 -4.40 -8.48 30.23
N LEU A 119 -5.26 -9.51 30.19
CA LEU A 119 -5.15 -10.70 31.03
C LEU A 119 -4.33 -11.81 30.37
N PHE A 120 -4.44 -11.99 29.04
CA PHE A 120 -3.92 -13.17 28.35
C PHE A 120 -2.83 -12.84 27.32
N ILE A 121 -1.71 -13.59 27.36
CA ILE A 121 -0.53 -13.39 26.51
C ILE A 121 -0.68 -14.06 25.13
N GLN A 122 -1.37 -15.21 25.07
CA GLN A 122 -1.67 -15.95 23.84
C GLN A 122 -3.18 -16.05 23.73
N ILE A 123 -3.78 -15.19 22.92
CA ILE A 123 -5.23 -15.03 22.87
C ILE A 123 -5.74 -14.87 21.44
N THR A 124 -6.84 -15.55 21.15
CA THR A 124 -7.71 -15.29 20.00
C THR A 124 -9.07 -14.82 20.49
N VAL A 125 -9.53 -13.68 20.01
CA VAL A 125 -10.93 -13.27 20.16
C VAL A 125 -11.66 -13.61 18.86
N ILE A 126 -12.72 -14.39 18.97
CA ILE A 126 -13.62 -14.72 17.85
C ILE A 126 -14.92 -13.95 18.09
N ILE A 127 -15.33 -13.14 17.11
CA ILE A 127 -16.56 -12.37 17.16
C ILE A 127 -17.47 -12.86 16.03
N VAL A 128 -18.58 -13.47 16.40
CA VAL A 128 -19.60 -13.93 15.46
C VAL A 128 -20.59 -12.81 15.17
N ASN A 129 -21.16 -12.81 13.97
CA ASN A 129 -22.03 -11.75 13.43
C ASN A 129 -21.32 -10.39 13.33
N SER A 130 -20.01 -10.42 13.08
CA SER A 130 -19.17 -9.22 12.98
C SER A 130 -18.85 -8.87 11.54
N ASP A 131 -18.91 -7.58 11.22
CA ASP A 131 -18.43 -7.07 9.94
C ASP A 131 -16.96 -6.60 9.99
N ASP A 132 -16.36 -6.46 8.81
CA ASP A 132 -14.97 -5.99 8.62
C ASP A 132 -14.75 -4.56 9.13
N SER A 133 -15.77 -3.70 9.02
CA SER A 133 -15.68 -2.30 9.41
C SER A 133 -15.55 -2.13 10.93
N TYR A 134 -16.25 -2.96 11.69
CA TYR A 134 -16.24 -3.00 13.14
C TYR A 134 -14.86 -3.38 13.66
N ILE A 135 -14.32 -4.48 13.15
CA ILE A 135 -13.02 -5.01 13.57
C ILE A 135 -11.90 -4.02 13.31
N ARG A 136 -11.90 -3.39 12.12
CA ARG A 136 -10.85 -2.47 11.72
C ARG A 136 -10.84 -1.17 12.52
N ASN A 137 -12.02 -0.61 12.77
CA ASN A 137 -12.13 0.73 13.36
C ASN A 137 -12.07 0.71 14.89
N ILE A 138 -12.52 -0.37 15.52
CA ILE A 138 -12.64 -0.44 16.98
C ILE A 138 -11.50 -1.25 17.58
N LEU A 139 -11.04 -2.33 16.97
CA LEU A 139 -10.15 -3.28 17.64
C LEU A 139 -8.65 -3.00 17.43
N PHE A 140 -8.31 -2.40 16.29
CA PHE A 140 -6.92 -2.08 15.94
C PHE A 140 -6.17 -1.27 17.01
N PRO A 141 -6.76 -0.24 17.67
CA PRO A 141 -6.06 0.55 18.69
C PRO A 141 -5.69 -0.23 19.96
N PHE A 142 -6.34 -1.35 20.25
CA PHE A 142 -6.17 -2.09 21.49
C PHE A 142 -5.13 -3.22 21.41
N ILE A 143 -4.62 -3.50 20.21
CA ILE A 143 -3.63 -4.54 20.00
C ILE A 143 -2.24 -3.98 20.32
N SER A 144 -1.63 -4.52 21.36
CA SER A 144 -0.31 -4.11 21.86
C SER A 144 0.78 -5.15 21.58
N SER A 145 0.39 -6.35 21.13
CA SER A 145 1.32 -7.45 20.88
C SER A 145 2.23 -7.20 19.68
N PRO A 146 3.53 -7.58 19.75
CA PRO A 146 4.45 -7.52 18.60
C PRO A 146 4.10 -8.54 17.51
N THR A 147 3.28 -9.53 17.83
CA THR A 147 2.72 -10.49 16.87
C THR A 147 1.21 -10.47 16.96
N TYR A 148 0.54 -10.12 15.87
CA TYR A 148 -0.90 -10.10 15.82
C TYR A 148 -1.47 -10.47 14.46
N TYR A 149 -2.71 -10.94 14.47
CA TYR A 149 -3.50 -11.23 13.28
C TYR A 149 -4.90 -10.66 13.46
N ILE A 150 -5.40 -9.96 12.45
CA ILE A 150 -6.76 -9.43 12.37
C ILE A 150 -7.33 -9.87 11.03
N GLY A 151 -8.45 -10.58 11.06
CA GLY A 151 -9.14 -10.97 9.84
C GLY A 151 -10.65 -11.11 10.03
N ASN A 152 -11.34 -11.27 8.92
CA ASN A 152 -12.73 -11.67 8.85
C ASN A 152 -12.84 -12.97 8.05
N ILE A 153 -13.79 -13.83 8.41
CA ILE A 153 -14.16 -15.02 7.65
C ILE A 153 -15.57 -14.81 7.11
N THR A 154 -15.66 -14.88 5.79
CA THR A 154 -16.88 -14.61 5.03
C THR A 154 -17.20 -15.79 4.13
N HIS A 155 -18.48 -16.12 4.06
CA HIS A 155 -19.01 -17.02 3.05
C HIS A 155 -19.40 -16.24 1.80
N LEU A 156 -18.93 -16.68 0.64
CA LEU A 156 -19.40 -16.18 -0.64
C LEU A 156 -19.76 -17.36 -1.53
N GLN A 157 -21.06 -17.50 -1.81
CA GLN A 157 -21.62 -18.62 -2.58
C GLN A 157 -21.41 -19.98 -1.89
N ASP A 158 -20.51 -20.83 -2.39
CA ASP A 158 -20.13 -22.14 -1.81
C ASP A 158 -18.72 -22.12 -1.20
N ASP A 159 -18.06 -20.96 -1.25
CA ASP A 159 -16.67 -20.78 -0.86
C ASP A 159 -16.53 -19.99 0.43
N ILE A 160 -15.61 -20.46 1.28
CA ILE A 160 -15.28 -19.81 2.56
C ILE A 160 -13.97 -19.08 2.36
N TYR A 161 -13.97 -17.79 2.69
CA TYR A 161 -12.81 -16.93 2.55
C TYR A 161 -12.39 -16.35 3.89
N SER A 162 -11.09 -16.22 4.12
CA SER A 162 -10.50 -15.43 5.19
C SER A 162 -9.90 -14.16 4.59
N LYS A 163 -10.50 -13.00 4.89
CA LYS A 163 -9.90 -11.70 4.62
C LYS A 163 -9.00 -11.30 5.78
N MET A 164 -7.69 -11.35 5.60
CA MET A 164 -6.72 -10.76 6.51
C MET A 164 -6.71 -9.23 6.35
N ILE A 165 -7.14 -8.54 7.38
CA ILE A 165 -7.17 -7.07 7.48
C ILE A 165 -5.77 -6.56 7.82
N SER A 166 -5.13 -7.17 8.82
CA SER A 166 -3.78 -6.82 9.25
C SER A 166 -3.08 -8.01 9.91
N TYR A 167 -1.79 -8.16 9.65
CA TYR A 167 -0.94 -9.17 10.26
C TYR A 167 0.43 -8.58 10.54
N ARG A 168 0.98 -8.88 11.71
CA ARG A 168 2.35 -8.55 12.08
C ARG A 168 3.00 -9.73 12.75
N ALA A 169 4.22 -10.07 12.33
CA ALA A 169 5.08 -11.03 13.02
C ALA A 169 6.54 -10.59 12.84
N GLY A 170 7.13 -10.06 13.91
CA GLY A 170 8.46 -9.46 13.84
C GLY A 170 8.49 -8.29 12.85
N ASN A 171 9.29 -8.42 11.78
CA ASN A 171 9.46 -7.39 10.74
C ASN A 171 8.48 -7.56 9.56
N ILE A 172 7.67 -8.62 9.53
CA ILE A 172 6.70 -8.86 8.47
C ILE A 172 5.40 -8.13 8.84
N SER A 173 4.89 -7.30 7.94
CA SER A 173 3.57 -6.67 8.05
C SER A 173 2.80 -6.87 6.75
N LEU A 174 1.59 -7.41 6.85
CA LEU A 174 0.70 -7.66 5.73
C LEU A 174 -0.68 -7.07 6.03
N GLY A 175 -1.37 -6.54 5.02
CA GLY A 175 -2.71 -5.97 5.16
C GLY A 175 -3.57 -6.30 3.95
N ASN A 176 -4.88 -6.40 4.16
CA ASN A 176 -5.91 -6.56 3.12
C ASN A 176 -5.64 -7.70 2.10
N LYS A 177 -5.45 -8.93 2.58
CA LYS A 177 -5.32 -10.13 1.74
C LYS A 177 -6.55 -11.03 1.91
N VAL A 178 -6.93 -11.79 0.89
CA VAL A 178 -8.05 -12.74 0.95
C VAL A 178 -7.52 -14.14 0.64
N PHE A 179 -7.88 -15.11 1.47
CA PHE A 179 -7.50 -16.51 1.36
C PHE A 179 -8.75 -17.37 1.22
N LYS A 180 -8.75 -18.34 0.32
CA LYS A 180 -9.84 -19.32 0.20
C LYS A 180 -9.56 -20.51 1.11
N LEU A 181 -10.48 -20.86 2.01
CA LEU A 181 -10.27 -21.86 3.08
C LEU A 181 -10.76 -23.27 2.71
N ASN A 182 -11.73 -23.40 1.81
CA ASN A 182 -12.39 -24.67 1.49
C ASN A 182 -11.73 -25.51 0.39
N GLN A 183 -10.50 -25.19 -0.01
CA GLN A 183 -9.72 -26.01 -0.95
C GLN A 183 -8.95 -27.11 -0.19
N SER A 184 -9.00 -28.34 -0.70
CA SER A 184 -8.23 -29.47 -0.19
C SER A 184 -6.73 -29.16 -0.23
N ASN A 185 -5.98 -29.52 0.82
CA ASN A 185 -4.51 -29.38 0.86
C ASN A 185 -3.78 -30.06 -0.34
N SER A 186 -4.42 -30.97 -1.06
CA SER A 186 -3.89 -31.59 -2.28
C SER A 186 -3.99 -30.71 -3.54
N ASP A 187 -4.91 -29.74 -3.60
CA ASP A 187 -5.02 -28.81 -4.74
C ASP A 187 -4.00 -27.67 -4.65
N TYR A 188 -3.47 -27.41 -3.46
CA TYR A 188 -2.40 -26.45 -3.23
C TYR A 188 -1.06 -26.85 -3.89
N ILE A 189 -0.88 -28.15 -4.18
CA ILE A 189 0.46 -28.71 -4.50
C ILE A 189 0.66 -28.97 -6.01
N GLN A 190 -0.38 -28.96 -6.85
CA GLN A 190 -0.20 -29.35 -8.27
C GLN A 190 -0.37 -28.29 -9.34
N ASN A 191 -0.78 -27.06 -9.04
CA ASN A 191 -0.61 -25.89 -9.92
C ASN A 191 -0.51 -24.63 -9.07
N GLU A 192 0.63 -24.44 -8.39
CA GLU A 192 0.84 -23.32 -7.46
C GLU A 192 0.84 -21.95 -8.19
N PHE A 193 1.03 -21.96 -9.51
CA PHE A 193 1.08 -20.77 -10.37
C PHE A 193 0.40 -21.02 -11.71
N LEU A 194 -0.24 -19.99 -12.25
CA LEU A 194 -0.54 -19.96 -13.68
C LEU A 194 0.79 -19.93 -14.46
N PRO A 195 0.80 -20.36 -15.74
CA PRO A 195 1.92 -20.11 -16.64
C PRO A 195 2.40 -18.66 -16.50
N THR A 196 3.64 -18.48 -16.06
CA THR A 196 4.17 -17.15 -15.69
C THR A 196 5.29 -16.75 -16.63
N PHE A 197 5.14 -15.59 -17.26
CA PHE A 197 6.08 -15.00 -18.20
C PHE A 197 6.66 -13.72 -17.58
N ILE A 198 7.98 -13.64 -17.46
CA ILE A 198 8.68 -12.53 -16.80
C ILE A 198 9.59 -11.85 -17.81
N GLU A 199 9.48 -10.53 -17.94
CA GLU A 199 10.41 -9.75 -18.75
C GLU A 199 11.83 -9.95 -18.20
N GLU A 200 12.82 -10.29 -19.04
CA GLU A 200 14.18 -10.66 -18.60
C GLU A 200 14.84 -9.65 -17.63
N SER A 201 14.46 -8.38 -17.72
CA SER A 201 14.99 -7.33 -16.86
C SER A 201 14.26 -7.16 -15.51
N ALA A 202 13.12 -7.84 -15.31
CA ALA A 202 12.27 -7.72 -14.12
C ALA A 202 12.76 -8.58 -12.94
N ALA A 203 13.45 -9.69 -13.19
CA ALA A 203 13.92 -10.61 -12.15
C ALA A 203 15.22 -11.31 -12.56
N SER A 204 15.96 -11.85 -11.59
CA SER A 204 17.17 -12.61 -11.87
C SER A 204 16.88 -13.92 -12.63
N SER A 205 17.80 -14.35 -13.50
CA SER A 205 17.67 -15.64 -14.20
C SER A 205 17.61 -16.82 -13.23
N SER A 206 18.30 -16.73 -12.09
CA SER A 206 18.20 -17.70 -11.00
C SER A 206 16.80 -17.77 -10.39
N PHE A 207 16.14 -16.63 -10.20
CA PHE A 207 14.77 -16.58 -9.69
C PHE A 207 13.79 -17.21 -10.68
N VAL A 208 13.90 -16.85 -11.96
CA VAL A 208 13.05 -17.40 -13.04
C VAL A 208 13.20 -18.92 -13.12
N ALA A 209 14.45 -19.42 -13.14
CA ALA A 209 14.74 -20.84 -13.23
C ALA A 209 14.29 -21.62 -11.98
N ALA A 210 14.48 -21.07 -10.78
CA ALA A 210 14.12 -21.74 -9.53
C ALA A 210 12.62 -22.03 -9.40
N HIS A 211 11.77 -21.21 -10.04
CA HIS A 211 10.31 -21.33 -9.97
C HIS A 211 9.69 -21.82 -11.28
N ASN A 212 10.50 -22.28 -12.24
CA ASN A 212 10.06 -22.73 -13.56
C ASN A 212 9.22 -21.69 -14.33
N PHE A 213 9.54 -20.41 -14.17
CA PHE A 213 8.93 -19.33 -14.94
C PHE A 213 9.59 -19.20 -16.31
N HIS A 214 8.89 -18.59 -17.27
CA HIS A 214 9.40 -18.32 -18.61
C HIS A 214 9.91 -16.89 -18.67
N SER A 215 11.11 -16.68 -19.21
CA SER A 215 11.61 -15.34 -19.49
C SER A 215 11.29 -14.93 -20.93
N PHE A 216 10.94 -13.67 -21.15
CA PHE A 216 10.84 -13.10 -22.49
C PHE A 216 11.61 -11.78 -22.60
N SER A 217 12.20 -11.53 -23.76
CA SER A 217 12.75 -10.21 -24.07
C SER A 217 11.66 -9.29 -24.60
N PHE A 218 11.78 -7.99 -24.37
CA PHE A 218 10.80 -7.02 -24.87
C PHE A 218 10.66 -7.01 -26.40
N SER A 219 11.73 -7.34 -27.13
CA SER A 219 11.72 -7.47 -28.60
C SER A 219 11.00 -8.72 -29.11
N GLN A 220 10.80 -9.72 -28.25
CA GLN A 220 10.05 -10.93 -28.60
C GLN A 220 8.57 -10.71 -28.37
N ASN A 221 7.77 -11.21 -29.30
CA ASN A 221 6.33 -11.19 -29.16
C ASN A 221 5.88 -12.32 -28.22
N VAL A 222 5.66 -12.02 -26.96
CA VAL A 222 5.09 -12.97 -25.98
C VAL A 222 3.64 -13.36 -26.31
N ALA A 223 2.97 -12.65 -27.24
CA ALA A 223 1.58 -12.92 -27.59
C ALA A 223 1.36 -14.33 -28.13
N ASP A 224 2.31 -14.92 -28.86
CA ASP A 224 2.14 -16.28 -29.40
C ASP A 224 2.12 -17.34 -28.28
N GLU A 225 2.86 -17.10 -27.19
CA GLU A 225 2.90 -17.98 -26.01
C GLU A 225 1.66 -17.78 -25.13
N LEU A 226 1.20 -16.53 -25.01
CA LEU A 226 -0.05 -16.19 -24.32
C LEU A 226 -1.28 -16.70 -25.07
N ASP A 227 -1.29 -16.64 -26.40
CA ASP A 227 -2.40 -17.14 -27.23
C ASP A 227 -2.56 -18.67 -27.11
N ARG A 228 -1.49 -19.39 -26.76
CA ARG A 228 -1.53 -20.83 -26.45
C ARG A 228 -1.93 -21.14 -25.01
N SER A 229 -1.91 -20.14 -24.13
CA SER A 229 -2.21 -20.29 -22.71
C SER A 229 -3.68 -19.96 -22.43
N GLN A 230 -4.40 -20.82 -21.72
CA GLN A 230 -5.80 -20.54 -21.31
C GLN A 230 -5.87 -19.36 -20.34
N GLU A 231 -4.93 -19.30 -19.40
CA GLU A 231 -4.71 -18.22 -18.45
C GLU A 231 -3.21 -18.09 -18.15
N ALA A 232 -2.73 -16.89 -17.84
CA ALA A 232 -1.31 -16.66 -17.56
C ALA A 232 -1.07 -15.45 -16.65
N VAL A 233 0.10 -15.39 -16.02
CA VAL A 233 0.65 -14.19 -15.36
C VAL A 233 1.78 -13.63 -16.22
N VAL A 234 1.79 -12.31 -16.44
CA VAL A 234 2.87 -11.60 -17.11
C VAL A 234 3.44 -10.55 -16.17
N VAL A 235 4.75 -10.53 -16.02
CA VAL A 235 5.48 -9.51 -15.27
C VAL A 235 6.23 -8.60 -16.24
N PHE A 236 5.80 -7.35 -16.35
CA PHE A 236 6.51 -6.31 -17.10
C PHE A 236 7.50 -5.56 -16.20
N ASN A 237 8.58 -5.06 -16.79
CA ASN A 237 9.52 -4.21 -16.08
C ASN A 237 9.37 -2.72 -16.43
N CYS A 238 9.33 -1.87 -15.40
CA CYS A 238 9.46 -0.44 -15.51
C CYS A 238 10.86 -0.01 -15.05
N ARG A 239 11.76 0.27 -16.01
CA ARG A 239 13.18 0.56 -15.74
C ARG A 239 13.46 2.03 -15.43
N GLY A 240 12.48 2.91 -15.57
CA GLY A 240 12.62 4.34 -15.34
C GLY A 240 11.48 5.17 -15.94
N PHE A 241 11.55 6.48 -15.78
CA PHE A 241 10.50 7.42 -16.20
C PHE A 241 10.07 7.30 -17.66
N HIS A 242 11.01 6.97 -18.56
CA HIS A 242 10.73 6.83 -20.00
C HIS A 242 9.94 5.57 -20.34
N ASP A 243 9.97 4.55 -19.47
CA ASP A 243 9.27 3.28 -19.69
C ASP A 243 7.79 3.32 -19.28
N ILE A 244 7.38 4.27 -18.44
CA ILE A 244 6.02 4.33 -17.89
C ILE A 244 4.96 4.34 -19.00
N SER A 245 5.11 5.21 -20.00
CA SER A 245 4.16 5.26 -21.12
C SER A 245 4.15 3.98 -21.94
N ARG A 246 5.32 3.34 -22.13
CA ARG A 246 5.45 2.07 -22.87
C ARG A 246 4.75 0.95 -22.14
N VAL A 247 5.08 0.77 -20.86
CA VAL A 247 4.50 -0.27 -19.99
C VAL A 247 2.98 -0.07 -19.90
N SER A 248 2.49 1.15 -19.70
CA SER A 248 1.05 1.42 -19.62
C SER A 248 0.30 1.04 -20.89
N LYS A 249 0.86 1.34 -22.08
CA LYS A 249 0.26 0.93 -23.37
C LYS A 249 0.21 -0.59 -23.51
N HIS A 250 1.25 -1.28 -23.06
CA HIS A 250 1.32 -2.74 -23.12
C HIS A 250 0.34 -3.38 -22.17
N VAL A 251 0.34 -2.96 -20.89
CA VAL A 251 -0.64 -3.40 -19.89
C VAL A 251 -2.05 -3.24 -20.45
N PHE A 252 -2.39 -2.06 -20.97
CA PHE A 252 -3.70 -1.79 -21.57
C PHE A 252 -4.01 -2.72 -22.74
N SER A 253 -3.12 -2.78 -23.74
CA SER A 253 -3.37 -3.56 -24.96
C SER A 253 -3.52 -5.05 -24.66
N PHE A 254 -2.70 -5.57 -23.75
CA PHE A 254 -2.76 -6.96 -23.33
C PHE A 254 -4.03 -7.23 -22.52
N LYS A 255 -4.39 -6.33 -21.60
CA LYS A 255 -5.63 -6.49 -20.83
C LYS A 255 -6.86 -6.45 -21.72
N GLN A 256 -6.91 -5.56 -22.71
CA GLN A 256 -8.00 -5.52 -23.70
C GLN A 256 -8.07 -6.78 -24.56
N LYS A 257 -6.93 -7.37 -24.94
CA LYS A 257 -6.89 -8.58 -25.78
C LYS A 257 -7.30 -9.84 -25.00
N TYR A 258 -6.79 -10.00 -23.78
CA TYR A 258 -6.90 -11.25 -23.03
C TYR A 258 -7.91 -11.21 -21.87
N GLY A 259 -8.41 -10.02 -21.52
CA GLY A 259 -9.39 -9.81 -20.45
C GLY A 259 -8.96 -10.40 -19.11
N ARG A 260 -9.90 -11.05 -18.42
CA ARG A 260 -9.67 -11.72 -17.13
C ARG A 260 -8.65 -12.87 -17.16
N ASN A 261 -8.39 -13.44 -18.33
CA ASN A 261 -7.50 -14.61 -18.45
C ASN A 261 -6.04 -14.24 -18.23
N LEU A 262 -5.66 -12.98 -18.52
CA LEU A 262 -4.31 -12.48 -18.31
C LEU A 262 -4.20 -11.64 -17.04
N LYS A 263 -3.22 -12.02 -16.23
CA LYS A 263 -2.87 -11.41 -14.97
C LYS A 263 -1.59 -10.62 -15.17
N ILE A 264 -1.58 -9.34 -14.79
CA ILE A 264 -0.48 -8.44 -15.15
C ILE A 264 0.12 -7.82 -13.89
N ILE A 265 1.42 -8.00 -13.71
CA ILE A 265 2.20 -7.38 -12.64
C ILE A 265 3.24 -6.45 -13.28
N VAL A 266 3.46 -5.30 -12.68
CA VAL A 266 4.55 -4.39 -13.08
C VAL A 266 5.61 -4.37 -11.99
N LYS A 267 6.82 -4.82 -12.30
CA LYS A 267 7.99 -4.64 -11.43
C LYS A 267 8.63 -3.30 -11.72
N GLU A 268 8.83 -2.50 -10.70
CA GLU A 268 9.63 -1.30 -10.76
C GLU A 268 11.11 -1.66 -10.48
N SER A 269 12.04 -1.20 -11.32
CA SER A 269 13.48 -1.42 -11.10
C SER A 269 14.18 -0.26 -10.39
N VAL A 270 13.67 0.95 -10.55
CA VAL A 270 14.19 2.19 -9.95
C VAL A 270 13.00 3.06 -9.54
N PRO A 271 13.11 3.89 -8.48
CA PRO A 271 12.00 4.72 -8.01
C PRO A 271 11.57 5.74 -9.08
N CYS A 272 10.56 5.39 -9.86
CA CYS A 272 10.11 6.16 -11.02
C CYS A 272 8.59 6.23 -11.17
N ILE A 273 7.84 5.25 -10.65
CA ILE A 273 6.38 5.22 -10.66
C ILE A 273 5.87 6.15 -9.54
N ARG A 274 5.28 7.29 -9.91
CA ARG A 274 4.62 8.20 -8.97
C ARG A 274 3.14 7.89 -8.86
N TYR A 275 2.45 8.59 -7.97
CA TYR A 275 1.02 8.41 -7.70
C TYR A 275 0.14 8.31 -8.97
N ASN A 276 0.24 9.27 -9.89
CA ASN A 276 -0.58 9.24 -11.11
C ASN A 276 -0.19 8.08 -12.05
N ASP A 277 1.09 7.73 -12.14
CA ASP A 277 1.55 6.59 -12.93
C ASP A 277 1.03 5.27 -12.36
N PHE A 278 1.04 5.14 -11.03
CA PHE A 278 0.50 4.01 -10.31
C PHE A 278 -0.99 3.81 -10.64
N HIS A 279 -1.78 4.88 -10.54
CA HIS A 279 -3.20 4.84 -10.88
C HIS A 279 -3.47 4.60 -12.36
N MET A 280 -2.64 5.15 -13.25
CA MET A 280 -2.72 4.87 -14.69
C MET A 280 -2.46 3.39 -14.96
N LEU A 281 -1.43 2.80 -14.38
CA LEU A 281 -1.06 1.40 -14.58
C LEU A 281 -2.14 0.45 -14.05
N LEU A 282 -2.70 0.72 -12.86
CA LEU A 282 -3.82 -0.06 -12.34
C LEU A 282 -5.07 0.09 -13.22
N SER A 283 -5.42 1.32 -13.61
CA SER A 283 -6.58 1.58 -14.47
C SER A 283 -6.40 1.02 -15.89
N ALA A 284 -5.16 0.89 -16.36
CA ALA A 284 -4.82 0.22 -17.61
C ALA A 284 -4.98 -1.30 -17.53
N GLY A 285 -4.97 -1.91 -16.34
CA GLY A 285 -5.16 -3.34 -16.16
C GLY A 285 -4.02 -4.08 -15.47
N ALA A 286 -3.10 -3.40 -14.79
CA ALA A 286 -2.16 -4.05 -13.87
C ALA A 286 -2.88 -4.43 -12.57
N GLN A 287 -2.69 -5.65 -12.09
CA GLN A 287 -3.25 -6.12 -10.80
C GLN A 287 -2.37 -5.72 -9.62
N ALA A 288 -1.06 -5.66 -9.83
CA ALA A 288 -0.10 -5.31 -8.80
C ALA A 288 1.10 -4.57 -9.38
N ILE A 289 1.68 -3.71 -8.55
CA ILE A 289 2.94 -3.03 -8.80
C ILE A 289 3.88 -3.41 -7.67
N VAL A 290 5.07 -3.91 -8.02
CA VAL A 290 6.12 -4.28 -7.07
C VAL A 290 7.18 -3.18 -7.09
N GLU A 291 7.28 -2.43 -5.99
CA GLU A 291 8.21 -1.30 -5.85
C GLU A 291 9.69 -1.74 -5.99
N HIS A 292 10.55 -0.77 -6.31
CA HIS A 292 11.96 -1.03 -6.59
C HIS A 292 12.76 -1.62 -5.41
N ASP A 293 12.37 -1.30 -4.17
CA ASP A 293 13.06 -1.71 -2.95
C ASP A 293 12.61 -3.08 -2.41
N ARG A 294 11.63 -3.71 -3.08
CA ARG A 294 11.07 -5.00 -2.67
C ARG A 294 11.88 -6.17 -3.23
N THR A 295 12.00 -7.23 -2.43
CA THR A 295 12.74 -8.45 -2.77
C THR A 295 11.98 -9.32 -3.78
N ASP A 296 12.70 -10.24 -4.42
CA ASP A 296 12.13 -11.25 -5.32
C ASP A 296 11.08 -12.13 -4.63
N SER A 297 11.16 -12.32 -3.30
CA SER A 297 10.12 -13.02 -2.52
C SER A 297 8.77 -12.28 -2.58
N ILE A 298 8.78 -10.95 -2.54
CA ILE A 298 7.55 -10.16 -2.69
C ILE A 298 7.02 -10.29 -4.12
N LEU A 299 7.89 -10.29 -5.13
CA LEU A 299 7.47 -10.53 -6.51
C LEU A 299 6.80 -11.90 -6.66
N PHE A 300 7.41 -12.94 -6.09
CA PHE A 300 6.85 -14.30 -6.05
C PHE A 300 5.48 -14.34 -5.38
N ASP A 301 5.33 -13.71 -4.21
CA ASP A 301 4.03 -13.63 -3.51
C ASP A 301 2.96 -12.92 -4.35
N GLN A 302 3.34 -11.88 -5.12
CA GLN A 302 2.41 -11.20 -6.02
C GLN A 302 2.05 -12.06 -7.23
N ILE A 303 2.99 -12.80 -7.82
CA ILE A 303 2.72 -13.77 -8.91
C ILE A 303 1.75 -14.85 -8.42
N ARG A 304 1.96 -15.34 -7.20
CA ARG A 304 1.08 -16.32 -6.55
C ARG A 304 -0.32 -15.77 -6.37
N LEU A 305 -0.43 -14.57 -5.80
CA LEU A 305 -1.71 -13.92 -5.58
C LEU A 305 -2.44 -13.64 -6.89
N ALA A 306 -1.71 -13.16 -7.91
CA ALA A 306 -2.26 -12.92 -9.23
C ALA A 306 -2.82 -14.21 -9.84
N SER A 307 -2.11 -15.34 -9.69
CA SER A 307 -2.56 -16.66 -10.17
C SER A 307 -3.91 -17.10 -9.59
N HIS A 308 -4.33 -16.56 -8.45
CA HIS A 308 -5.59 -16.92 -7.79
C HIS A 308 -6.65 -15.82 -7.82
N THR A 309 -6.38 -14.69 -8.49
CA THR A 309 -7.29 -13.55 -8.54
C THR A 309 -7.70 -13.23 -9.97
N THR A 310 -8.93 -12.79 -10.13
CA THR A 310 -9.47 -12.31 -11.39
C THR A 310 -9.58 -10.79 -11.36
N MET A 311 -9.37 -10.18 -12.52
CA MET A 311 -9.61 -8.75 -12.73
C MET A 311 -10.10 -8.59 -14.15
N ASP A 312 -11.24 -7.93 -14.34
CA ASP A 312 -11.77 -7.67 -15.67
C ASP A 312 -10.97 -6.56 -16.37
N GLU A 313 -11.16 -6.44 -17.68
CA GLU A 313 -10.66 -5.31 -18.44
C GLU A 313 -11.35 -3.99 -18.06
N GLY A 314 -10.61 -2.89 -18.12
CA GLY A 314 -11.14 -1.56 -17.84
C GLY A 314 -12.06 -1.05 -18.95
N THR A 315 -13.05 -0.23 -18.61
CA THR A 315 -14.01 0.34 -19.58
C THR A 315 -13.51 1.59 -20.29
N LEU A 316 -12.38 2.16 -19.85
CA LEU A 316 -11.82 3.39 -20.39
C LEU A 316 -10.95 3.11 -21.62
N SER A 317 -10.94 4.04 -22.58
CA SER A 317 -9.96 4.00 -23.68
C SER A 317 -8.57 4.42 -23.17
N PHE A 318 -7.50 4.00 -23.87
CA PHE A 318 -6.15 4.44 -23.52
C PHE A 318 -5.98 5.96 -23.59
N ASP A 319 -6.63 6.61 -24.56
CA ASP A 319 -6.59 8.07 -24.69
C ASP A 319 -7.24 8.76 -23.48
N SER A 320 -8.34 8.18 -22.96
CA SER A 320 -8.96 8.65 -21.72
C SER A 320 -8.01 8.48 -20.53
N LEU A 321 -7.35 7.32 -20.39
CA LEU A 321 -6.38 7.07 -19.32
C LEU A 321 -5.20 8.05 -19.39
N SER A 322 -4.64 8.25 -20.58
CA SER A 322 -3.56 9.21 -20.83
C SER A 322 -3.99 10.62 -20.44
N LYS A 323 -5.18 11.05 -20.85
CA LYS A 323 -5.74 12.36 -20.49
C LYS A 323 -5.91 12.55 -18.97
N TYR A 324 -6.34 11.52 -18.25
CA TYR A 324 -6.61 11.64 -16.80
C TYR A 324 -5.35 11.57 -15.94
N PHE A 325 -4.32 10.83 -16.36
CA PHE A 325 -3.19 10.50 -15.49
C PHE A 325 -1.82 10.93 -16.01
N GLN A 326 -1.67 11.25 -17.30
CA GLN A 326 -0.39 11.75 -17.81
C GLN A 326 -0.34 13.27 -17.75
N SER A 327 0.82 13.78 -17.35
CA SER A 327 1.08 15.22 -17.42
C SER A 327 0.91 15.70 -18.88
N PRO A 328 0.21 16.82 -19.10
CA PRO A 328 0.14 17.45 -20.41
C PRO A 328 1.51 18.02 -20.85
N LEU A 329 2.48 18.11 -19.94
CA LEU A 329 3.79 18.66 -20.19
C LEU A 329 4.79 17.58 -20.61
N SER A 330 5.27 17.66 -21.85
CA SER A 330 6.28 16.75 -22.38
C SER A 330 7.73 17.19 -22.13
N MET A 331 7.93 18.43 -21.67
CA MET A 331 9.24 19.03 -21.41
C MET A 331 9.81 18.60 -20.05
N SER A 332 11.12 18.69 -19.88
CA SER A 332 11.80 18.50 -18.60
C SER A 332 13.04 19.37 -18.51
N GLY A 333 13.52 19.62 -17.28
CA GLY A 333 14.77 20.33 -17.06
C GLY A 333 14.59 21.84 -16.88
N ILE A 334 15.72 22.53 -16.80
CA ILE A 334 15.76 23.97 -16.55
C ILE A 334 15.42 24.73 -17.84
N GLN A 335 14.53 25.71 -17.73
CA GLN A 335 14.01 26.54 -18.80
C GLN A 335 14.29 28.02 -18.50
N SER A 336 14.14 28.89 -19.51
CA SER A 336 14.07 30.33 -19.24
C SER A 336 12.82 30.65 -18.39
N PHE A 337 12.90 31.67 -17.55
CA PHE A 337 11.79 32.02 -16.66
C PHE A 337 10.48 32.34 -17.40
N ASP A 338 10.56 33.04 -18.55
CA ASP A 338 9.37 33.35 -19.35
C ASP A 338 8.70 32.09 -19.93
N THR A 339 9.51 31.10 -20.34
CA THR A 339 9.01 29.81 -20.81
C THR A 339 8.42 29.02 -19.66
N PHE A 340 9.12 28.97 -18.52
CA PHE A 340 8.67 28.30 -17.32
C PHE A 340 7.33 28.85 -16.81
N SER A 341 7.22 30.18 -16.67
CA SER A 341 6.03 30.85 -16.15
C SER A 341 4.82 30.55 -17.03
N ARG A 342 4.94 30.83 -18.34
CA ARG A 342 3.87 30.58 -19.30
C ARG A 342 3.44 29.11 -19.34
N THR A 343 4.40 28.19 -19.48
CA THR A 343 4.12 26.75 -19.52
C THR A 343 3.46 26.26 -18.24
N THR A 344 3.90 26.76 -17.08
CA THR A 344 3.29 26.40 -15.78
C THR A 344 1.84 26.85 -15.72
N LEU A 345 1.54 28.09 -16.14
CA LEU A 345 0.18 28.63 -16.14
C LEU A 345 -0.73 27.88 -17.13
N ASP A 346 -0.23 27.58 -18.34
CA ASP A 346 -0.97 26.82 -19.35
C ASP A 346 -1.32 25.41 -18.83
N VAL A 347 -0.38 24.75 -18.16
CA VAL A 347 -0.59 23.42 -17.56
C VAL A 347 -1.58 23.49 -16.41
N VAL A 348 -1.44 24.44 -15.49
CA VAL A 348 -2.35 24.65 -14.37
C VAL A 348 -3.79 24.88 -14.86
N GLU A 349 -3.98 25.64 -15.94
CA GLU A 349 -5.30 25.83 -16.55
C GLU A 349 -5.85 24.54 -17.16
N ALA A 350 -5.02 23.81 -17.92
CA ALA A 350 -5.43 22.58 -18.61
C ALA A 350 -5.82 21.44 -17.66
N ILE A 351 -5.26 21.41 -16.44
CA ILE A 351 -5.48 20.33 -15.47
C ILE A 351 -6.53 20.66 -14.40
N LYS A 352 -7.17 21.83 -14.45
CA LYS A 352 -8.26 22.23 -13.52
C LYS A 352 -9.39 21.21 -13.44
N ASP A 353 -9.73 20.58 -14.56
CA ASP A 353 -10.80 19.59 -14.66
C ASP A 353 -10.30 18.13 -14.59
N SER A 354 -9.02 17.92 -14.25
CA SER A 354 -8.39 16.60 -14.14
C SER A 354 -8.18 16.20 -12.67
N GLN A 355 -7.86 14.93 -12.43
CA GLN A 355 -7.44 14.45 -11.10
C GLN A 355 -5.95 14.67 -10.83
N LEU A 356 -5.24 15.37 -11.72
CA LEU A 356 -3.80 15.56 -11.61
C LEU A 356 -3.48 16.59 -10.53
N GLU A 357 -2.76 16.14 -9.50
CA GLU A 357 -2.13 17.04 -8.53
C GLU A 357 -0.77 17.51 -9.04
N PHE A 358 -0.44 18.76 -8.74
CA PHE A 358 0.78 19.44 -9.15
C PHE A 358 1.31 20.31 -8.01
N ALA A 359 2.59 20.68 -8.09
CA ALA A 359 3.21 21.56 -7.12
C ALA A 359 4.19 22.52 -7.80
N LEU A 360 4.01 23.82 -7.55
CA LEU A 360 5.04 24.82 -7.74
C LEU A 360 5.82 24.97 -6.44
N VAL A 361 7.13 24.81 -6.51
CA VAL A 361 8.05 24.98 -5.38
C VAL A 361 8.98 26.15 -5.69
N GLU A 362 9.00 27.12 -4.78
CA GLU A 362 9.97 28.22 -4.77
C GLU A 362 11.00 27.96 -3.69
N LEU A 363 12.26 27.98 -4.08
CA LEU A 363 13.41 27.69 -3.25
C LEU A 363 14.29 28.95 -3.17
N ILE A 364 14.57 29.39 -1.95
CA ILE A 364 15.46 30.53 -1.68
C ILE A 364 16.80 29.98 -1.22
N PRO A 365 17.88 30.13 -2.01
CA PRO A 365 19.20 29.63 -1.63
C PRO A 365 19.80 30.44 -0.47
N PHE A 366 20.74 29.83 0.27
CA PHE A 366 21.58 30.61 1.17
C PHE A 366 22.39 31.65 0.39
N SER A 367 22.67 32.80 1.01
CA SER A 367 23.48 33.86 0.38
C SER A 367 24.89 33.41 -0.02
N SER A 368 25.40 32.32 0.58
CA SER A 368 26.68 31.71 0.26
C SER A 368 26.63 30.73 -0.92
N VAL A 369 25.44 30.35 -1.39
CA VAL A 369 25.26 29.36 -2.46
C VAL A 369 24.91 30.10 -3.75
N LEU A 370 25.74 29.95 -4.78
CA LEU A 370 25.51 30.61 -6.06
C LEU A 370 24.42 29.88 -6.85
N MET A 371 23.65 30.61 -7.66
CA MET A 371 22.58 30.02 -8.46
C MET A 371 23.11 28.99 -9.47
N ASP A 372 24.32 29.20 -10.00
CA ASP A 372 24.97 28.24 -10.90
C ASP A 372 25.30 26.91 -10.20
N GLU A 373 25.61 26.94 -8.90
CA GLU A 373 25.81 25.73 -8.10
C GLU A 373 24.48 24.99 -7.92
N VAL A 374 23.41 25.72 -7.57
CA VAL A 374 22.05 25.16 -7.46
C VAL A 374 21.66 24.45 -8.76
N ILE A 375 21.86 25.11 -9.91
CA ILE A 375 21.61 24.55 -11.24
C ILE A 375 22.42 23.27 -11.45
N SER A 376 23.72 23.27 -11.11
CA SER A 376 24.61 22.13 -11.31
C SER A 376 24.21 20.89 -10.50
N TYR A 377 23.60 21.11 -9.32
CA TYR A 377 23.13 20.03 -8.45
C TYR A 377 21.71 19.55 -8.80
N CYS A 378 20.97 20.30 -9.62
CA CYS A 378 19.60 19.98 -9.99
C CYS A 378 19.52 19.00 -11.18
N GLN A 379 18.97 17.81 -10.95
CA GLN A 379 18.83 16.74 -11.93
C GLN A 379 17.35 16.39 -12.22
N LEU A 380 16.70 17.20 -13.05
CA LEU A 380 15.33 16.96 -13.50
C LEU A 380 15.28 16.02 -14.71
N LYS A 381 15.17 14.71 -14.44
CA LYS A 381 15.17 13.65 -15.47
C LYS A 381 13.78 13.28 -15.98
N ARG A 382 12.72 13.60 -15.23
CA ARG A 382 11.35 13.18 -15.54
C ARG A 382 10.65 14.21 -16.43
N LYS A 383 9.99 13.73 -17.49
CA LYS A 383 9.08 14.54 -18.31
C LYS A 383 7.94 15.08 -17.46
N GLY A 384 7.67 16.37 -17.61
CA GLY A 384 6.69 17.12 -16.84
C GLY A 384 7.27 17.86 -15.63
N ASP A 385 8.54 17.66 -15.28
CA ASP A 385 9.18 18.44 -14.23
C ASP A 385 10.13 19.47 -14.86
N ILE A 386 9.80 20.76 -14.70
CA ILE A 386 10.58 21.88 -15.23
C ILE A 386 11.06 22.78 -14.10
N ALA A 387 12.14 23.51 -14.32
CA ALA A 387 12.63 24.52 -13.38
C ALA A 387 13.04 25.80 -14.08
N ALA A 388 13.17 26.89 -13.32
CA ALA A 388 13.75 28.14 -13.78
C ALA A 388 14.35 28.93 -12.64
N THR A 389 15.22 29.87 -12.97
CA THR A 389 15.79 30.82 -12.01
C THR A 389 15.26 32.21 -12.30
N HIS A 390 14.96 32.97 -11.24
CA HIS A 390 14.51 34.35 -11.35
C HIS A 390 14.75 35.10 -10.05
N ASP A 391 15.35 36.29 -10.15
CA ASP A 391 15.58 37.20 -9.02
C ASP A 391 16.21 36.52 -7.78
N GLY A 392 17.28 35.75 -8.01
CA GLY A 392 18.00 35.04 -6.95
C GLY A 392 17.27 33.82 -6.38
N LYS A 393 16.14 33.41 -6.95
CA LYS A 393 15.33 32.26 -6.52
C LYS A 393 15.32 31.15 -7.55
N PHE A 394 15.12 29.92 -7.08
CA PHE A 394 14.99 28.74 -7.92
C PHE A 394 13.56 28.21 -7.84
N PHE A 395 12.91 28.05 -8.98
CA PHE A 395 11.54 27.57 -9.09
C PHE A 395 11.54 26.17 -9.72
N ILE A 396 10.75 25.26 -9.17
CA ILE A 396 10.48 23.94 -9.76
C ILE A 396 8.98 23.78 -9.88
N PHE A 397 8.51 23.37 -11.05
CA PHE A 397 7.13 22.96 -11.25
C PHE A 397 7.09 21.46 -11.51
N PHE A 398 6.43 20.73 -10.61
CA PHE A 398 6.14 19.32 -10.74
C PHE A 398 4.70 19.17 -11.24
N SER A 399 4.53 18.75 -12.50
CA SER A 399 3.20 18.64 -13.12
C SER A 399 2.40 17.40 -12.71
N SER A 400 2.97 16.54 -11.88
CA SER A 400 2.35 15.29 -11.40
C SER A 400 2.99 14.88 -10.07
N LEU A 401 2.68 15.63 -9.00
CA LEU A 401 3.23 15.42 -7.67
C LEU A 401 2.28 15.95 -6.60
N ARG A 402 2.09 15.17 -5.53
CA ARG A 402 1.24 15.54 -4.40
C ARG A 402 2.01 16.39 -3.40
N LEU A 403 1.29 17.20 -2.64
CA LEU A 403 1.88 18.09 -1.62
C LEU A 403 2.83 17.35 -0.66
N TYR A 404 2.42 16.18 -0.15
CA TYR A 404 3.21 15.43 0.82
C TYR A 404 4.44 14.71 0.21
N GLU A 405 4.54 14.64 -1.12
CA GLU A 405 5.66 14.03 -1.83
C GLU A 405 6.76 15.05 -2.18
N VAL A 406 6.50 16.35 -2.00
CA VAL A 406 7.43 17.44 -2.36
C VAL A 406 8.80 17.26 -1.71
N SER A 407 8.86 16.99 -0.41
CA SER A 407 10.13 16.82 0.30
C SER A 407 10.97 15.65 -0.27
N GLN A 408 10.31 14.53 -0.60
CA GLN A 408 10.99 13.39 -1.19
C GLN A 408 11.41 13.66 -2.65
N ALA A 409 10.57 14.35 -3.42
CA ALA A 409 10.88 14.74 -4.78
C ALA A 409 12.10 15.66 -4.85
N LEU A 410 12.19 16.66 -3.96
CA LEU A 410 13.35 17.55 -3.88
C LEU A 410 14.64 16.79 -3.56
N THR A 411 14.59 15.85 -2.62
CA THR A 411 15.73 14.95 -2.31
C THR A 411 16.20 14.14 -3.52
N ASN A 412 15.27 13.74 -4.40
CA ASN A 412 15.61 12.97 -5.60
C ASN A 412 16.09 13.86 -6.77
N VAL A 413 15.70 15.13 -6.78
CA VAL A 413 16.10 16.10 -7.81
C VAL A 413 17.48 16.68 -7.53
N PHE A 414 17.83 16.94 -6.27
CA PHE A 414 19.12 17.52 -5.92
C PHE A 414 20.15 16.46 -5.53
N SER A 415 21.37 16.59 -6.04
CA SER A 415 22.49 15.71 -5.64
C SER A 415 23.08 16.04 -4.27
N LEU A 416 22.67 17.18 -3.67
CA LEU A 416 23.01 17.59 -2.30
C LEU A 416 21.73 17.70 -1.47
N SER A 417 21.90 17.67 -0.14
CA SER A 417 20.81 17.91 0.79
C SER A 417 20.17 19.28 0.51
N VAL A 418 18.85 19.29 0.34
CA VAL A 418 18.06 20.50 0.10
C VAL A 418 18.27 21.52 1.24
N ASN A 419 18.43 21.04 2.47
CA ASN A 419 18.66 21.87 3.65
C ASN A 419 20.05 22.53 3.68
N ASP A 420 21.00 22.05 2.86
CA ASP A 420 22.33 22.65 2.75
C ASP A 420 22.36 23.75 1.67
N LEU A 421 21.40 23.72 0.74
CA LEU A 421 21.31 24.62 -0.39
C LEU A 421 20.35 25.80 -0.13
N PHE A 422 19.24 25.55 0.56
CA PHE A 422 18.13 26.49 0.65
C PHE A 422 17.76 26.85 2.09
N ILE A 423 17.52 28.14 2.31
CA ILE A 423 17.05 28.67 3.60
C ILE A 423 15.52 28.65 3.71
N GLU A 424 14.81 28.77 2.59
CA GLU A 424 13.34 28.78 2.56
C GLU A 424 12.80 27.96 1.39
N ILE A 425 11.73 27.22 1.64
CA ILE A 425 11.02 26.37 0.67
C ILE A 425 9.54 26.72 0.76
N ASN A 426 9.02 27.37 -0.26
CA ASN A 426 7.62 27.76 -0.37
C ASN A 426 6.93 26.86 -1.40
N THR A 427 5.80 26.24 -1.02
CA THR A 427 5.08 25.30 -1.89
C THR A 427 3.67 25.81 -2.18
N PHE A 428 3.29 25.78 -3.45
CA PHE A 428 1.99 26.22 -3.95
C PHE A 428 1.36 25.09 -4.75
N VAL A 429 0.17 24.66 -4.35
CA VAL A 429 -0.60 23.56 -4.98
C VAL A 429 -1.99 23.98 -5.46
N GLU A 430 -2.42 25.19 -5.11
CA GLU A 430 -3.69 25.76 -5.57
C GLU A 430 -3.47 26.58 -6.85
N PRO A 431 -4.29 26.38 -7.91
CA PRO A 431 -4.17 27.10 -9.18
C PRO A 431 -4.07 28.62 -9.01
N ASP A 432 -4.92 29.19 -8.16
CA ASP A 432 -5.01 30.65 -7.95
C ASP A 432 -3.75 31.18 -7.27
N LYS A 433 -3.19 30.43 -6.31
CA LYS A 433 -1.93 30.79 -5.64
C LYS A 433 -0.75 30.75 -6.60
N ILE A 434 -0.68 29.74 -7.47
CA ILE A 434 0.37 29.66 -8.50
C ILE A 434 0.26 30.83 -9.48
N THR A 435 -0.95 31.11 -9.96
CA THR A 435 -1.23 32.20 -10.89
C THR A 435 -0.83 33.55 -10.30
N HIS A 436 -1.28 33.82 -9.07
CA HIS A 436 -0.92 35.03 -8.35
C HIS A 436 0.59 35.12 -8.07
N ARG A 437 1.27 33.98 -7.83
CA ARG A 437 2.70 33.99 -7.54
C ARG A 437 3.55 34.30 -8.76
N LEU A 438 3.18 33.79 -9.93
CA LEU A 438 3.94 33.93 -11.17
C LEU A 438 3.62 35.20 -11.95
N ALA A 439 2.38 35.71 -11.90
CA ALA A 439 1.96 36.89 -12.68
C ALA A 439 2.82 38.17 -12.47
N PRO A 440 3.20 38.57 -11.23
CA PRO A 440 4.03 39.75 -11.00
C PRO A 440 5.46 39.61 -11.52
N LEU A 441 5.98 38.38 -11.59
CA LEU A 441 7.36 38.10 -11.97
C LEU A 441 7.58 38.17 -13.49
N SER A 442 6.52 37.95 -14.28
CA SER A 442 6.58 38.02 -15.74
C SER A 442 6.53 39.45 -16.29
N THR A 443 6.12 40.44 -15.48
CA THR A 443 6.09 41.86 -15.89
C THR A 443 7.42 42.59 -15.68
N THR A 444 8.30 42.10 -14.82
CA THR A 444 9.55 42.77 -14.43
C THR A 444 10.68 42.57 -15.45
N SER A 445 10.55 41.63 -16.39
CA SER A 445 11.57 41.32 -17.41
C SER A 445 11.69 42.37 -18.54
N SER A 446 10.77 43.34 -18.62
CA SER A 446 10.80 44.40 -19.65
C SER A 446 11.39 45.74 -19.20
N SER A 447 11.89 45.88 -17.97
CA SER A 447 12.47 47.16 -17.53
C SER A 447 13.55 46.98 -16.45
N ARG A 448 14.79 46.72 -16.87
CA ARG A 448 15.99 47.10 -16.12
C ARG A 448 17.22 47.06 -17.03
N SER A 449 17.32 48.08 -17.88
CA SER A 449 18.63 48.56 -18.33
C SER A 449 19.14 49.60 -17.32
N SER A 450 20.44 49.52 -17.08
CA SER A 450 21.35 50.56 -16.54
C SER A 450 21.25 50.97 -15.07
N ASN A 451 22.39 50.74 -14.40
CA ASN A 451 23.05 51.55 -13.38
C ASN A 451 22.37 51.69 -12.01
N ASP A 452 22.76 50.83 -11.07
CA ASP A 452 23.33 51.30 -9.79
C ASP A 452 24.02 50.16 -9.04
N SER A 453 25.25 50.41 -8.58
CA SER A 453 26.02 49.49 -7.74
C SER A 453 25.66 49.73 -6.26
N PRO A 454 25.28 48.72 -5.46
CA PRO A 454 25.21 48.89 -4.02
C PRO A 454 26.53 48.48 -3.34
N THR A 455 26.93 49.32 -2.40
CA THR A 455 28.03 49.20 -1.44
C THR A 455 27.85 47.95 -0.56
N PRO A 456 28.92 47.21 -0.19
CA PRO A 456 28.78 45.99 0.60
C PRO A 456 28.52 46.30 2.08
N GLU A 457 27.39 45.84 2.59
CA GLU A 457 27.12 45.72 4.03
C GLU A 457 27.93 44.54 4.65
N PRO A 458 28.26 44.61 5.95
CA PRO A 458 29.25 43.72 6.56
C PRO A 458 28.75 42.27 6.70
N LEU A 459 29.61 41.34 6.31
CA LEU A 459 29.47 39.89 6.48
C LEU A 459 29.17 39.53 7.95
N SER A 460 28.04 38.86 8.17
CA SER A 460 27.69 38.28 9.47
C SER A 460 28.44 36.96 9.66
N GLU A 461 29.17 36.81 10.78
CA GLU A 461 29.94 35.60 11.08
C GLU A 461 29.05 34.41 11.48
N PRO A 462 29.37 33.18 11.02
CA PRO A 462 28.65 31.95 11.39
C PRO A 462 28.98 31.50 12.82
N LYS A 463 27.95 31.15 13.61
CA LYS A 463 28.06 30.64 14.99
C LYS A 463 28.24 29.11 15.09
N THR A 464 29.13 28.51 14.30
CA THR A 464 29.39 27.05 14.40
C THR A 464 30.87 26.70 14.18
N LYS A 465 31.41 25.89 15.10
CA LYS A 465 32.86 25.60 15.28
C LYS A 465 33.42 24.46 14.40
N THR A 466 32.75 24.05 13.33
CA THR A 466 33.16 22.82 12.57
C THR A 466 33.44 23.02 11.08
N ALA A 467 33.43 24.25 10.56
CA ALA A 467 33.90 24.52 9.19
C ALA A 467 35.36 25.03 9.19
N LYS A 468 36.28 24.31 8.55
CA LYS A 468 37.65 24.80 8.29
C LYS A 468 37.69 25.59 6.97
N LYS A 469 38.35 26.74 7.04
CA LYS A 469 38.68 27.62 5.90
C LYS A 469 39.72 26.92 5.01
N VAL A 470 39.44 26.74 3.72
CA VAL A 470 40.43 26.31 2.72
C VAL A 470 41.06 27.55 2.11
N THR A 471 42.39 27.65 2.18
CA THR A 471 43.21 28.65 1.46
C THR A 471 43.70 28.04 0.16
N TRP A 472 43.37 28.66 -0.97
CA TRP A 472 43.61 28.17 -2.34
C TRP A 472 44.97 28.55 -2.94
N ASP A 473 46.00 28.77 -2.12
CA ASP A 473 47.37 29.07 -2.60
C ASP A 473 48.35 27.91 -2.38
N SER A 474 47.87 26.67 -2.26
CA SER A 474 48.75 25.50 -2.21
C SER A 474 48.15 24.24 -2.81
N LEU A 475 47.60 24.33 -4.02
CA LEU A 475 47.43 23.21 -4.96
C LEU A 475 47.59 23.70 -6.40
#